data_AF-A0A9E0CLS4-F1
#
_entry.id   AF-A0A9E0CLS4-F1
#
_cell.length_a   1.000
_cell.length_b   1.000
_cell.length_c   1.000
_cell.angle_alpha   90.00
_cell.angle_beta   90.00
_cell.angle_gamma   90.00
#
_symmetry.space_group_name_H-M   'P 1'
#
loop_
_entity.id
_entity.type
_entity.pdbx_description
1 polymer ?
#
loop_
_entity_poly.entity_id
_entity_poly.type
_entity_poly.pdbx_seq_one_letter_code
_entity_poly.pdbx_strand_id
1 'polypeptide(L)'
;MSQIRRQLIAMIDDALGDDPRRALVAAHSLSREIDWLQQKAVALARVNGWGWGRIGRLLGITRQGARKKFPLAPPAPPPHVVAADRYLKEQREGERLVERFRNGTLTRPEEEDPVFW
;
A
#
# COMPACT_ATOMS: atom_id res chain seq x y z
N MET A 1 -17.82 13.68 1.83
CA MET A 1 -16.40 13.35 1.59
C MET A 1 -16.27 11.91 1.09
N SER A 2 -15.44 11.64 0.09
CA SER A 2 -15.21 10.25 -0.37
C SER A 2 -14.51 9.42 0.71
N GLN A 3 -14.84 8.12 0.78
CA GLN A 3 -14.23 7.18 1.74
C GLN A 3 -12.70 7.15 1.62
N ILE A 4 -12.20 7.18 0.39
CA ILE A 4 -10.77 7.19 0.05
C ILE A 4 -10.05 8.39 0.69
N ARG A 5 -10.63 9.60 0.57
CA ARG A 5 -10.04 10.81 1.14
C ARG A 5 -9.91 10.71 2.66
N ARG A 6 -10.92 10.17 3.34
CA ARG A 6 -10.86 9.96 4.81
C ARG A 6 -9.76 8.98 5.19
N GLN A 7 -9.63 7.87 4.45
CA GLN A 7 -8.62 6.86 4.74
C GLN A 7 -7.20 7.36 4.47
N LEU A 8 -7.00 8.18 3.44
CA LEU A 8 -5.73 8.87 3.18
C LEU A 8 -5.35 9.83 4.32
N ILE A 9 -6.30 10.62 4.81
CA ILE A 9 -6.07 11.53 5.94
C ILE A 9 -5.68 10.73 7.19
N ALA A 10 -6.40 9.64 7.50
CA ALA A 10 -6.05 8.79 8.64
C ALA A 10 -4.64 8.18 8.53
N MET A 11 -4.23 7.72 7.34
CA MET A 11 -2.86 7.22 7.12
C MET A 11 -1.80 8.33 7.27
N ILE A 12 -2.13 9.58 6.90
CA ILE A 12 -1.23 10.71 7.13
C ILE A 12 -1.11 11.00 8.62
N ASP A 13 -2.24 11.02 9.34
CA ASP A 13 -2.25 11.29 10.78
C ASP A 13 -1.49 10.20 11.55
N ASP A 14 -1.72 8.91 11.25
CA ASP A 14 -0.98 7.79 11.85
C ASP A 14 0.52 7.84 11.50
N ALA A 15 0.89 8.23 10.27
CA ALA A 15 2.29 8.37 9.85
C ALA A 15 3.05 9.51 10.55
N LEU A 16 2.33 10.55 10.98
CA LEU A 16 2.88 11.69 11.72
C LEU A 16 2.87 11.49 13.24
N GLY A 17 2.24 10.43 13.74
CA GLY A 17 2.16 10.13 15.16
C GLY A 17 3.47 9.61 15.76
N ASP A 18 3.55 9.65 17.10
CA ASP A 18 4.76 9.28 17.85
C ASP A 18 4.90 7.77 18.10
N ASP A 19 3.88 6.96 17.78
CA ASP A 19 3.99 5.49 17.85
C ASP A 19 4.75 4.98 16.61
N PRO A 20 6.00 4.49 16.77
CA PRO A 20 6.86 4.14 15.64
C PRO A 20 6.27 2.98 14.82
N ARG A 21 5.56 2.04 15.45
CA ARG A 21 4.98 0.90 14.74
C ARG A 21 3.85 1.36 13.83
N ARG A 22 2.94 2.18 14.35
CA ARG A 22 1.83 2.74 13.57
C ARG A 22 2.32 3.66 12.47
N ALA A 23 3.31 4.51 12.78
CA ALA A 23 3.88 5.43 11.82
C ALA A 23 4.52 4.71 10.61
N LEU A 24 5.30 3.64 10.84
CA LEU A 24 5.92 2.87 9.77
C LEU A 24 4.88 2.15 8.88
N VAL A 25 3.87 1.53 9.48
CA VAL A 25 2.81 0.85 8.73
C VAL A 25 2.01 1.84 7.89
N ALA A 26 1.68 2.99 8.46
CA ALA A 26 0.92 4.04 7.79
C ALA A 26 1.74 4.67 6.65
N ALA A 27 3.01 5.00 6.87
CA ALA A 27 3.90 5.53 5.83
C ALA A 27 4.09 4.54 4.68
N HIS A 28 4.29 3.26 4.98
CA HIS A 28 4.39 2.21 3.97
C HIS A 28 3.10 2.09 3.15
N SER A 29 1.95 2.10 3.82
CA SER A 29 0.64 2.02 3.15
C SER A 29 0.37 3.24 2.26
N LEU A 30 0.73 4.44 2.75
CA LEU A 30 0.61 5.69 2.01
C LEU A 30 1.50 5.69 0.75
N SER A 31 2.74 5.18 0.83
CA SER A 31 3.63 5.05 -0.32
C SER A 31 2.99 4.22 -1.44
N ARG A 32 2.34 3.11 -1.08
CA ARG A 32 1.67 2.24 -2.06
C ARG A 32 0.48 2.93 -2.73
N GLU A 33 -0.29 3.72 -1.96
CA GLU A 33 -1.39 4.52 -2.51
C GLU A 33 -0.88 5.62 -3.44
N ILE A 34 0.23 6.29 -3.09
CA ILE A 34 0.88 7.26 -3.96
C ILE A 34 1.36 6.61 -5.27
N ASP A 35 2.01 5.44 -5.19
CA ASP A 35 2.45 4.72 -6.40
C ASP A 35 1.28 4.36 -7.31
N TRP A 36 0.13 3.95 -6.74
CA TRP A 36 -1.08 3.69 -7.50
C TRP A 36 -1.65 4.97 -8.14
N LEU A 37 -1.72 6.07 -7.39
CA LEU A 37 -2.17 7.37 -7.91
C LEU A 37 -1.27 7.85 -9.06
N GLN A 38 0.05 7.65 -8.95
CA GLN A 38 0.98 7.93 -10.05
C GLN A 38 0.66 7.09 -11.29
N GLN A 39 0.44 5.77 -11.15
CA GLN A 39 0.08 4.90 -12.27
C GLN A 39 -1.23 5.36 -12.94
N LYS A 40 -2.25 5.67 -12.15
CA LYS A 40 -3.53 6.20 -12.64
C LYS A 40 -3.34 7.52 -13.40
N ALA A 41 -2.58 8.46 -12.85
CA ALA A 41 -2.31 9.74 -13.48
C ALA A 41 -1.52 9.58 -14.80
N VAL A 42 -0.55 8.67 -14.83
CA VAL A 42 0.22 8.35 -16.05
C VAL A 42 -0.68 7.71 -17.11
N ALA A 43 -1.54 6.77 -16.73
CA ALA A 43 -2.50 6.15 -17.66
C ALA A 43 -3.43 7.22 -18.28
N LEU A 44 -3.97 8.12 -17.46
CA LEU A 44 -4.77 9.25 -17.94
C LEU A 44 -3.97 10.17 -18.88
N ALA A 45 -2.73 10.51 -18.53
CA ALA A 45 -1.87 11.33 -19.39
C ALA A 45 -1.61 10.64 -20.75
N ARG A 46 -1.41 9.32 -20.75
CA ARG A 46 -1.22 8.53 -21.98
C ARG A 46 -2.47 8.51 -22.84
N VAL A 47 -3.66 8.35 -22.26
CA VAL A 47 -4.95 8.44 -22.98
C VAL A 47 -5.15 9.82 -23.60
N ASN A 48 -4.71 10.88 -22.91
CA ASN A 48 -4.74 12.26 -23.42
C ASN A 48 -3.58 12.58 -24.39
N GLY A 49 -2.86 11.57 -24.90
CA GLY A 49 -1.82 11.73 -25.92
C GLY A 49 -0.48 12.29 -25.41
N TRP A 50 -0.26 12.39 -24.09
CA TRP A 50 0.99 12.96 -23.58
C TRP A 50 2.17 12.04 -23.82
N GLY A 51 3.25 12.59 -24.39
CA GLY A 51 4.50 11.86 -24.59
C GLY A 51 5.26 11.58 -23.28
N TRP A 52 6.03 10.49 -23.27
CA TRP A 52 6.86 10.07 -22.12
C TRP A 52 7.83 11.14 -21.62
N GLY A 53 8.34 12.00 -22.50
CA GLY A 53 9.23 13.09 -22.09
C GLY A 53 8.52 14.13 -21.22
N ARG A 54 7.25 14.46 -21.53
CA ARG A 54 6.43 15.37 -20.72
C ARG A 54 6.10 14.76 -19.37
N ILE A 55 5.68 13.49 -19.38
CA ILE A 55 5.35 12.74 -18.15
C ILE A 55 6.56 12.63 -17.22
N GLY A 56 7.73 12.25 -17.77
CA GLY A 56 8.96 12.15 -16.99
C GLY A 56 9.35 13.47 -16.31
N ARG A 57 9.30 14.59 -17.04
CA ARG A 57 9.58 15.92 -16.47
C ARG A 57 8.68 16.28 -15.30
N LEU A 58 7.37 16.00 -15.39
CA LEU A 58 6.42 16.28 -14.30
C LEU A 58 6.63 15.39 -13.07
N LEU A 59 7.13 14.17 -13.27
CA LEU A 59 7.43 13.22 -12.21
C LEU A 59 8.87 13.33 -11.68
N GLY A 60 9.70 14.23 -12.21
CA GLY A 60 11.10 14.36 -11.82
C GLY A 60 11.99 13.18 -12.23
N ILE A 61 11.60 12.41 -13.25
CA ILE A 61 12.34 11.24 -13.73
C ILE A 61 12.65 11.34 -15.23
N THR A 62 13.65 10.59 -15.69
CA THR A 62 14.00 10.56 -17.11
C THR A 62 12.87 9.95 -17.96
N ARG A 63 12.83 10.27 -19.25
CA ARG A 63 11.87 9.66 -20.21
C ARG A 63 11.93 8.14 -20.19
N GLN A 64 13.14 7.58 -20.17
CA GLN A 64 13.36 6.13 -20.13
C GLN A 64 12.91 5.56 -18.77
N GLY A 65 13.19 6.27 -17.67
CA GLY A 65 12.71 5.92 -16.33
C GLY A 65 11.19 5.87 -16.25
N ALA A 66 10.49 6.86 -16.83
CA ALA A 66 9.02 6.86 -16.89
C ALA A 66 8.48 5.67 -17.67
N ARG A 67 9.05 5.39 -18.86
CA ARG A 67 8.63 4.25 -19.69
C ARG A 67 8.89 2.91 -19.00
N LYS A 68 9.95 2.80 -18.20
CA LYS A 68 10.28 1.58 -17.44
C LYS A 68 9.40 1.42 -16.20
N LYS A 69 9.13 2.50 -15.47
CA LYS A 69 8.34 2.49 -14.22
C LYS A 69 6.85 2.25 -14.48
N PHE A 70 6.31 2.80 -15.56
CA PHE A 70 4.87 2.78 -15.82
C PHE A 70 4.54 1.95 -17.08
N PRO A 71 3.96 0.75 -16.94
CA PRO A 71 3.49 -0.03 -18.07
C PRO A 71 2.25 0.62 -18.71
N LEU A 72 1.96 0.29 -19.97
CA LEU A 72 0.73 0.74 -20.65
C LEU A 72 -0.55 0.05 -20.14
N ALA A 73 -0.43 -0.86 -19.18
CA ALA A 73 -1.56 -1.58 -18.62
C ALA A 73 -2.43 -0.65 -17.74
N PRO A 74 -3.75 -0.88 -17.66
CA PRO A 74 -4.58 -0.20 -16.68
C PRO A 74 -4.00 -0.43 -15.27
N PRO A 75 -4.01 0.59 -14.40
CA PRO A 75 -3.49 0.43 -13.05
C PRO A 75 -4.26 -0.69 -12.34
N ALA A 76 -3.55 -1.46 -11.52
CA ALA A 76 -4.16 -2.44 -10.62
C ALA A 76 -5.30 -1.80 -9.79
N PRO A 77 -6.23 -2.56 -9.20
CA PRO A 77 -7.22 -1.98 -8.29
C PRO A 77 -6.54 -1.18 -7.16
N PRO A 78 -7.19 -0.12 -6.65
CA PRO A 78 -6.59 0.76 -5.65
C PRO A 78 -6.15 -0.03 -4.41
N PRO A 79 -4.96 0.25 -3.84
CA PRO A 79 -4.44 -0.54 -2.73
C PRO A 79 -5.29 -0.41 -1.48
N HIS A 80 -5.98 0.71 -1.23
CA HIS A 80 -6.96 0.80 -0.14
C HIS A 80 -8.16 -0.16 -0.30
N VAL A 81 -8.54 -0.53 -1.53
CA VAL A 81 -9.59 -1.55 -1.77
C VAL A 81 -9.03 -2.95 -1.48
N VAL A 82 -7.82 -3.24 -1.95
CA VAL A 82 -7.16 -4.53 -1.73
C VAL A 82 -6.75 -4.72 -0.26
N ALA A 83 -6.37 -3.64 0.43
CA ALA A 83 -6.01 -3.65 1.84
C ALA A 83 -7.23 -3.88 2.73
N ALA A 84 -8.40 -3.34 2.37
CA ALA A 84 -9.64 -3.67 3.09
C ALA A 84 -9.92 -5.18 3.05
N ASP A 85 -9.82 -5.79 1.86
CA ASP A 85 -10.00 -7.24 1.69
C ASP A 85 -8.93 -8.07 2.41
N ARG A 86 -7.66 -7.61 2.36
CA ARG A 86 -6.54 -8.32 2.99
C ARG A 86 -6.55 -8.19 4.51
N TYR A 87 -6.84 -7.01 5.04
CA TYR A 87 -6.99 -6.75 6.47
C TYR A 87 -8.19 -7.51 7.05
N LEU A 88 -9.33 -7.54 6.34
CA LEU A 88 -10.48 -8.37 6.74
C LEU A 88 -10.14 -9.86 6.74
N LYS A 89 -9.33 -10.32 5.77
CA LYS A 89 -8.88 -11.72 5.72
C LYS A 89 -7.90 -12.04 6.85
N GLU A 90 -6.90 -11.19 7.07
CA GLU A 90 -5.88 -11.34 8.11
C GLU A 90 -6.48 -11.20 9.52
N GLN A 91 -7.47 -10.33 9.73
CA GLN A 91 -8.22 -10.26 10.98
C GLN A 91 -9.05 -11.53 11.23
N ARG A 92 -9.75 -12.03 10.22
CA ARG A 92 -10.49 -13.31 10.35
C ARG A 92 -9.54 -14.47 10.63
N GLU A 93 -8.38 -14.49 10.01
CA GLU A 93 -7.34 -15.50 10.27
C GLU A 93 -6.73 -15.34 11.66
N GLY A 94 -6.49 -14.11 12.11
CA GLY A 94 -6.05 -13.79 13.47
C GLY A 94 -7.09 -14.14 14.53
N GLU A 95 -8.36 -13.85 14.31
CA GLU A 95 -9.48 -14.25 15.18
C GLU A 95 -9.60 -15.77 15.23
N ARG A 96 -9.51 -16.47 14.09
CA ARG A 96 -9.46 -17.94 14.04
C ARG A 96 -8.23 -18.50 14.76
N LEU A 97 -7.09 -17.82 14.68
CA LEU A 97 -5.86 -18.22 15.36
C LEU A 97 -6.00 -18.03 16.88
N VAL A 98 -6.56 -16.90 17.31
CA VAL A 98 -6.89 -16.59 18.71
C VAL A 98 -7.93 -17.56 19.24
N GLU A 99 -8.95 -17.90 18.45
CA GLU A 99 -9.98 -18.89 18.81
C GLU A 99 -9.39 -20.30 18.94
N ARG A 100 -8.50 -20.70 18.03
CA ARG A 100 -7.74 -21.97 18.14
C ARG A 100 -6.80 -21.98 19.35
N PHE A 101 -6.17 -20.87 19.68
CA PHE A 101 -5.39 -20.71 20.92
C PHE A 101 -6.27 -20.86 22.16
N ARG A 102 -7.43 -20.20 22.18
CA ARG A 102 -8.39 -20.22 23.29
C ARG A 102 -9.01 -21.60 23.49
N ASN A 103 -9.21 -22.34 22.40
CA ASN A 103 -9.72 -23.71 22.39
C ASN A 103 -8.60 -24.75 22.60
N GLY A 104 -7.39 -24.33 22.97
CA GLY A 104 -6.27 -25.20 23.34
C GLY A 104 -5.66 -26.01 22.19
N THR A 105 -5.94 -25.65 20.94
CA THR A 105 -5.50 -26.38 19.74
C THR A 105 -4.19 -25.86 19.13
N LEU A 106 -3.62 -24.81 19.69
CA LEU A 106 -2.31 -24.25 19.32
C LEU A 106 -1.46 -24.05 20.58
N THR A 107 -0.32 -24.73 20.64
CA THR A 107 0.76 -24.43 21.58
C THR A 107 1.56 -23.24 21.05
N ARG A 108 1.88 -22.27 21.94
CA ARG A 108 2.73 -21.12 21.63
C ARG A 108 4.07 -21.64 21.09
N PRO A 109 4.47 -21.36 19.83
CA PRO A 109 5.83 -21.60 19.42
C PRO A 109 6.71 -20.62 20.20
N GLU A 110 7.77 -21.13 20.83
CA GLU A 110 8.78 -20.30 21.47
C GLU A 110 9.31 -19.30 20.43
N GLU A 111 9.33 -18.02 20.78
CA GLU A 111 9.93 -16.95 19.97
C GLU A 111 11.45 -17.17 19.95
N GLU A 112 11.94 -18.04 19.05
CA GLU A 112 13.32 -17.94 18.57
C GLU A 112 13.37 -16.76 17.60
N ASP A 113 13.86 -15.63 18.11
CA ASP A 113 14.17 -14.44 17.33
C ASP A 113 15.21 -14.84 16.25
N PRO A 114 14.87 -14.84 14.94
CA PRO A 114 15.82 -15.27 13.93
C PRO A 114 16.92 -14.22 13.82
N VAL A 115 18.13 -14.58 14.25
CA VAL A 115 19.34 -13.77 14.04
C VAL A 115 19.62 -13.71 12.54
N PHE A 116 19.20 -12.61 11.91
CA PHE A 116 19.60 -12.29 10.54
C PHE A 116 20.99 -11.64 10.59
N TRP A 117 22.01 -12.38 10.18
CA TRP A 117 23.35 -11.88 9.85
C TRP A 117 23.37 -11.30 8.43
#